data_AF-A0A920AEQ8-F1
#
_entry.id   AF-A0A920AEQ8-F1
#
_cell.length_a   1.000
_cell.length_b   1.000
_cell.length_c   1.000
_cell.angle_alpha   90.00
_cell.angle_beta   90.00
_cell.angle_gamma   90.00
#
_symmetry.space_group_name_H-M   'P 1'
#
loop_
_entity.id
_entity.type
_entity.pdbx_description
1 polymer ?
#
loop_
_entity_poly.entity_id
_entity_poly.type
_entity_poly.pdbx_seq_one_letter_code
_entity_poly.pdbx_strand_id
1 'polypeptide(L)' 'MSKEVKRYTITAALPYTNGPVHIGHLAGVYIPSDIYAVFYVLIKRRCVCLWI' A
#
# COMPACT_ATOMS: atom_id res chain seq x y z
N MET A 1 -24.13 19.97 -1.52
CA MET A 1 -23.00 19.30 -0.84
C MET A 1 -21.92 18.93 -1.84
N SER A 2 -20.77 19.60 -1.77
CA SER A 2 -19.54 19.20 -2.44
C SER A 2 -19.16 17.78 -1.97
N LYS A 3 -19.14 16.81 -2.89
CA LYS A 3 -18.61 15.46 -2.59
C LYS A 3 -17.10 15.60 -2.41
N GLU A 4 -16.63 15.60 -1.17
CA GLU A 4 -15.20 15.53 -0.89
C GLU A 4 -14.63 14.22 -1.45
N VAL A 5 -13.57 14.36 -2.26
CA VAL A 5 -12.85 13.21 -2.80
C VAL A 5 -12.09 12.58 -1.64
N LYS A 6 -12.57 11.44 -1.13
CA LYS A 6 -11.87 10.65 -0.10
C LYS A 6 -10.54 10.16 -0.67
N ARG A 7 -9.44 10.67 -0.11
CA ARG A 7 -8.08 10.23 -0.42
C ARG A 7 -7.72 9.09 0.52
N TYR A 8 -7.10 8.04 -0.02
CA TYR A 8 -6.69 6.86 0.74
C TYR A 8 -5.18 6.81 0.83
N THR A 9 -4.64 6.73 2.05
CA THR A 9 -3.19 6.55 2.26
C THR A 9 -2.95 5.08 2.55
N ILE A 10 -2.21 4.41 1.67
CA ILE A 10 -1.80 3.01 1.84
C ILE A 10 -0.37 3.03 2.36
N THR A 11 -0.09 2.28 3.41
CA THR A 11 1.22 2.27 4.06
C THR A 11 1.83 0.88 4.00
N ALA A 12 3.03 0.76 3.43
CA ALA A 12 3.86 -0.43 3.50
C ALA A 12 4.91 -0.25 4.60
N ALA A 13 5.07 -1.25 5.46
CA ALA A 13 6.13 -1.25 6.46
C ALA A 13 7.50 -1.34 5.78
N LEU A 14 8.43 -0.47 6.16
CA LEU A 14 9.83 -0.54 5.82
C LEU A 14 10.37 -1.87 6.36
N PRO A 15 11.00 -2.70 5.51
CA PRO A 15 11.65 -3.91 5.97
C PRO A 15 12.85 -3.47 6.81
N TYR A 16 12.74 -3.63 8.12
CA TYR A 16 13.86 -3.38 9.02
C TYR A 16 14.93 -4.45 8.75
N THR A 17 15.97 -4.08 8.04
CA THR A 17 16.97 -5.02 7.51
C THR A 17 18.17 -5.11 8.44
N ASN A 18 18.08 -6.02 9.41
CA ASN A 18 19.24 -6.63 10.06
C ASN A 18 19.67 -7.94 9.37
N GLY A 19 19.05 -8.28 8.24
CA GLY A 19 19.27 -9.52 7.48
C GLY A 19 18.51 -9.54 6.16
N PRO A 20 18.66 -10.60 5.34
CA PRO A 20 18.07 -10.68 4.00
C PRO A 20 16.54 -10.68 4.04
N VAL A 21 15.92 -9.95 3.10
CA VAL A 21 14.45 -9.90 2.96
C VAL A 21 13.95 -11.27 2.54
N HIS A 22 13.33 -11.99 3.48
CA HIS A 22 12.71 -13.29 3.22
C HIS A 22 11.34 -13.14 2.55
N ILE A 23 10.90 -14.19 1.84
CA ILE A 23 9.58 -14.28 1.17
C ILE A 23 8.43 -13.84 2.08
N GLY A 24 8.53 -14.08 3.40
CA GLY A 24 7.52 -13.66 4.38
C GLY A 24 7.32 -12.15 4.46
N HIS A 25 8.38 -11.34 4.35
CA HIS A 25 8.26 -9.88 4.31
C HIS A 25 7.58 -9.41 3.02
N LEU A 26 7.86 -10.10 1.90
CA LEU A 26 7.25 -9.80 0.61
C LEU A 26 5.76 -10.19 0.57
N ALA A 27 5.43 -11.35 1.11
CA ALA A 27 4.06 -11.86 1.24
C ALA A 27 3.22 -11.07 2.24
N GLY A 28 3.83 -10.58 3.33
CA GLY A 28 3.12 -9.90 4.40
C GLY A 28 2.91 -8.40 4.18
N VAL A 29 3.84 -7.73 3.49
CA VAL A 29 3.83 -6.26 3.40
C VAL A 29 3.66 -5.76 1.97
N TYR A 30 4.48 -6.26 1.03
CA TYR A 30 4.50 -5.74 -0.34
C TYR A 30 3.36 -6.22 -1.19
N ILE A 31 3.12 -7.54 -1.24
CA ILE A 31 2.04 -8.15 -2.02
C ILE A 31 0.66 -7.59 -1.64
N PRO A 32 0.26 -7.53 -0.36
CA PRO A 32 -1.05 -7.01 -0.01
C PRO A 32 -1.17 -5.50 -0.27
N SER A 33 -0.11 -4.72 -0.04
CA SER A 33 -0.10 -3.27 -0.33
C SER A 33 -0.29 -2.98 -1.82
N ASP A 34 0.36 -3.77 -2.68
CA ASP A 34 0.25 -3.64 -4.14
C ASP A 34 -1.14 -4.03 -4.65
N ILE A 35 -1.70 -5.16 -4.19
CA ILE A 35 -3.05 -5.59 -4.54
C ILE A 35 -4.08 -4.52 -4.13
N TYR A 36 -3.93 -3.93 -2.95
CA TYR A 36 -4.82 -2.87 -2.48
C TYR A 36 -4.68 -1.63 -3.36
N ALA A 37 -3.47 -1.21 -3.70
CA ALA A 37 -3.25 -0.07 -4.60
C ALA A 37 -3.93 -0.28 -5.97
N VAL A 38 -3.78 -1.45 -6.58
CA VAL A 38 -4.42 -1.80 -7.86
C VAL A 38 -5.94 -1.73 -7.75
N PHE A 39 -6.53 -2.27 -6.67
CA PHE A 39 -7.98 -2.22 -6.44
C PHE A 39 -8.51 -0.78 -6.40
N TYR A 40 -7.83 0.14 -5.70
CA TYR A 40 -8.28 1.53 -5.61
C TYR A 40 -8.10 2.31 -6.93
N VAL A 41 -7.08 1.97 -7.72
CA VAL A 41 -6.89 2.52 -9.08
C VAL A 41 -8.02 2.09 -10.01
N LEU A 42 -8.43 0.82 -9.98
CA LEU A 42 -9.56 0.30 -10.76
C LEU A 42 -10.88 0.99 -10.39
N ILE A 43 -11.09 1.29 -9.11
CA ILE A 43 -12.29 1.99 -8.61
C ILE A 43 -12.19 3.51 -8.85
N LYS A 44 -11.18 3.98 -9.60
CA LYS A 44 -10.94 5.39 -9.95
C LYS A 44 -10.83 6.29 -8.71
N ARG A 45 -10.30 5.76 -7.59
CA ARG A 45 -10.08 6.51 -6.35
C ARG A 45 -8.62 6.93 -6.23
N ARG A 46 -8.38 8.13 -5.71
CA ARG A 46 -7.02 8.61 -5.47
C ARG A 46 -6.47 8.01 -4.18
N CYS A 47 -5.42 7.23 -4.35
CA CYS A 47 -4.66 6.60 -3.29
C CYS A 47 -3.18 6.99 -3.41
N VAL A 48 -2.50 7.10 -2.27
CA VAL A 48 -1.06 7.40 -2.17
C VAL A 48 -0.44 6.25 -1.39
N CYS A 49 0.52 5.55 -1.99
CA CYS A 49 1.32 4.53 -1.31
C CYS A 49 2.55 5.17 -0.66
N LEU A 50 2.66 5.05 0.65
CA LEU A 50 3.80 5.52 1.44
C LEU A 50 4.51 4.32 2.07
N TRP A 51 5.84 4.43 2.17
CA TRP A 51 6.69 3.45 2.85
C TRP A 51 7.06 4.07 4.21
N ILE A 52 6.66 3.44 5.31
CA ILE A 52 6.81 3.93 6.70
C ILE A 52 7.58 2.97 7.59
#